data_AF-A0A2V2GLU5-F1
#
_entry.id   AF-A0A2V2GLU5-F1
#
_cell.length_a   1.000
_cell.length_b   1.000
_cell.length_c   1.000
_cell.angle_alpha   90.00
_cell.angle_beta   90.00
_cell.angle_gamma   90.00
#
_symmetry.space_group_name_H-M   'P 1'
#
loop_
_entity.id
_entity.type
_entity.pdbx_description
1 polymer ?
#
loop_
_entity_poly.entity_id
_entity_poly.type
_entity_poly.pdbx_seq_one_letter_code
_entity_poly.pdbx_strand_id
1 'polypeptide(L)'
;MKKFFKEFKAFITRGNVIDMAVGVIVGGAFTAIVTALTKNVFQPLVNWALAGAGNGLESAVTMLKAVEVDGVIDMAQSIYIDWGAVVSAILNFLIIALILFSIVKFINKVHEVSTPKYYGYAKKEYYAMRRSGKSEAEIETLAAARDKAAADAAAAAAEEAKKHTAEYLLEEIKTLLEKQSENK
;
A
#
# COMPACT_ATOMS: atom_id res chain seq x y z
N MET A 1 17.11 34.52 11.98
CA MET A 1 16.96 33.16 12.57
C MET A 1 15.62 32.93 13.29
N LYS A 2 15.19 33.78 14.25
CA LYS A 2 13.91 33.56 14.98
C LYS A 2 12.66 33.41 14.08
N LYS A 3 12.60 34.14 12.96
CA LYS A 3 11.49 34.07 11.99
C LYS A 3 11.41 32.71 11.29
N PHE A 4 12.55 32.21 10.80
CA PHE A 4 12.66 30.89 10.16
C PHE A 4 12.24 29.76 11.10
N PHE A 5 12.70 29.75 12.36
CA PHE A 5 12.28 28.72 13.33
C PHE A 5 10.78 28.77 13.64
N LYS A 6 10.15 29.95 13.61
CA LYS A 6 8.72 30.11 13.85
C LYS A 6 7.90 29.61 12.65
N GLU A 7 8.35 29.92 11.43
CA GLU A 7 7.76 29.44 10.18
C GLU A 7 7.94 27.93 10.00
N PHE A 8 9.13 27.42 10.32
CA PHE A 8 9.44 25.99 10.32
C PHE A 8 8.59 25.24 11.35
N LYS A 9 8.47 25.77 12.58
CA LYS A 9 7.57 25.20 13.60
C LYS A 9 6.12 25.17 13.13
N ALA A 10 5.63 26.27 12.53
CA ALA A 10 4.27 26.34 12.00
C ALA A 10 4.04 25.35 10.85
N PHE A 11 5.05 25.12 10.00
CA PHE A 11 5.01 24.16 8.91
C PHE A 11 4.95 22.72 9.41
N ILE A 12 5.83 22.31 10.33
CA ILE A 12 5.84 20.95 10.87
C ILE A 12 4.59 20.68 11.72
N THR A 13 4.02 21.66 12.42
CA THR A 13 2.78 21.45 13.19
C THR A 13 1.53 21.22 12.34
N ARG A 14 1.62 21.28 11.00
CA ARG A 14 0.55 20.75 10.15
C ARG A 14 0.48 19.25 10.38
N GLY A 15 -0.53 18.78 11.13
CA GLY A 15 -0.65 17.39 11.58
C GLY A 15 -0.43 16.34 10.48
N ASN A 16 -0.94 16.59 9.27
CA ASN A 16 -0.75 15.72 8.11
C ASN A 16 0.74 15.50 7.72
N VAL A 17 1.63 16.46 7.98
CA VAL A 17 3.06 16.37 7.61
C VAL A 17 3.84 15.50 8.60
N ILE A 18 3.57 15.62 9.90
CA ILE A 18 4.25 14.82 10.93
C ILE A 18 3.87 13.35 10.79
N ASP A 19 2.57 13.05 10.66
CA ASP A 19 2.11 11.66 10.55
C ASP A 19 2.63 10.99 9.28
N MET A 20 2.66 11.72 8.16
CA MET A 20 3.27 11.24 6.92
C MET A 20 4.79 11.02 7.08
N ALA A 21 5.50 11.96 7.70
CA ALA A 21 6.96 11.85 7.90
C ALA A 21 7.33 10.67 8.81
N VAL A 22 6.59 10.47 9.90
CA VAL A 22 6.77 9.30 10.79
C VAL A 22 6.50 8.01 10.03
N GLY A 23 5.42 7.95 9.25
CA GLY A 23 5.09 6.79 8.41
C GLY A 23 6.21 6.41 7.43
N VAL A 24 6.81 7.41 6.76
CA VAL A 24 7.92 7.17 5.80
C VAL A 24 9.19 6.69 6.52
N ILE A 25 9.56 7.31 7.65
CA ILE A 25 10.77 6.95 8.41
C ILE A 25 10.63 5.53 8.97
N VAL A 26 9.50 5.23 9.61
CA VAL A 26 9.25 3.91 10.20
C VAL A 26 9.14 2.84 9.11
N GLY A 27 8.48 3.14 7.99
CA GLY A 27 8.40 2.24 6.83
C GLY A 27 9.76 1.90 6.23
N GLY A 28 10.64 2.90 6.08
CA GLY A 28 12.01 2.70 5.60
C GLY A 28 12.85 1.86 6.57
N ALA A 29 12.83 2.18 7.87
CA ALA A 29 13.56 1.43 8.89
C ALA A 29 13.08 -0.03 9.00
N PHE A 30 11.78 -0.25 8.96
CA PHE A 30 11.20 -1.60 8.99
C PHE A 30 11.61 -2.42 7.77
N THR A 31 11.53 -1.82 6.56
CA THR A 31 11.95 -2.48 5.32
C THR A 31 13.43 -2.88 5.37
N ALA A 32 14.30 -2.05 5.97
CA ALA A 32 15.71 -2.36 6.15
C ALA A 32 15.92 -3.58 7.07
N ILE A 33 15.17 -3.67 8.18
CA ILE A 33 15.23 -4.82 9.10
C ILE A 33 14.81 -6.10 8.38
N VAL A 34 13.68 -6.07 7.66
CA VAL A 34 13.21 -7.25 6.93
C VAL A 34 14.19 -7.65 5.84
N THR A 35 14.72 -6.68 5.09
CA THR A 35 15.75 -6.94 4.07
C THR A 35 16.99 -7.58 4.68
N ALA A 36 17.46 -7.09 5.84
CA ALA A 36 18.60 -7.68 6.52
C ALA A 36 18.32 -9.11 7.00
N LEU A 37 17.12 -9.39 7.51
CA LEU A 37 16.71 -10.73 7.90
C LEU A 37 16.67 -11.67 6.69
N THR A 38 16.06 -11.23 5.59
CA THR A 38 15.98 -12.04 4.37
C THR A 38 17.35 -12.31 3.79
N LYS A 39 18.20 -11.29 3.68
CA LYS A 39 19.54 -11.40 3.09
C LYS A 39 20.48 -12.26 3.95
N ASN A 40 20.47 -12.09 5.26
CA ASN A 40 21.46 -12.72 6.12
C ASN A 40 21.01 -14.05 6.73
N VAL A 41 19.70 -14.34 6.73
CA VAL A 41 19.16 -15.58 7.33
C VAL A 41 18.48 -16.44 6.27
N PHE A 42 17.51 -15.89 5.55
CA PHE A 42 16.73 -16.70 4.60
C PHE A 42 17.50 -17.05 3.33
N GLN A 43 18.25 -16.12 2.73
CA GLN A 43 19.03 -16.40 1.52
C GLN A 43 20.07 -17.52 1.73
N PRO A 44 20.88 -17.54 2.81
CA PRO A 44 21.77 -18.67 3.09
C PRO A 44 21.02 -20.00 3.27
N LEU A 45 19.87 -19.98 3.96
CA LEU A 45 19.06 -21.18 4.15
C LEU A 45 18.48 -21.70 2.83
N VAL A 46 18.00 -20.81 1.97
CA VAL A 46 17.48 -21.18 0.66
C VAL A 46 18.61 -21.65 -0.25
N ASN A 47 19.75 -20.96 -0.28
CA ASN A 47 20.93 -21.38 -1.04
C ASN A 47 21.43 -22.74 -0.57
N TRP A 48 21.46 -23.00 0.74
CA TRP A 48 21.82 -24.30 1.29
C TRP A 48 20.81 -25.39 0.91
N ALA A 49 19.51 -25.11 1.01
CA ALA A 49 18.46 -26.04 0.62
C ALA A 49 18.50 -26.38 -0.88
N LEU A 50 18.81 -25.40 -1.74
CA LEU A 50 18.98 -25.58 -3.17
C LEU A 50 20.33 -26.24 -3.52
N ALA A 51 21.39 -25.97 -2.73
CA ALA A 51 22.72 -26.58 -2.90
C ALA A 51 22.72 -28.09 -2.59
N GLY A 52 21.82 -28.55 -1.71
CA GLY A 52 21.56 -29.98 -1.51
C GLY A 52 20.95 -30.70 -2.73
N ALA A 53 20.48 -29.95 -3.74
CA ALA A 53 19.88 -30.46 -4.98
C ALA A 53 20.72 -30.18 -6.25
N GLY A 54 21.90 -29.55 -6.15
CA GLY A 54 22.80 -29.21 -7.27
C GLY A 54 23.68 -27.98 -6.99
N ASN A 55 24.52 -27.57 -7.93
CA ASN A 55 25.28 -26.31 -7.83
C ASN A 55 24.28 -25.18 -7.55
N GLY A 56 24.40 -24.50 -6.41
CA GLY A 56 23.37 -23.59 -5.91
C GLY A 56 23.06 -22.41 -6.84
N LEU A 57 22.27 -21.47 -6.32
CA LEU A 57 21.76 -20.32 -7.06
C LEU A 57 22.87 -19.45 -7.71
N GLU A 58 24.07 -19.44 -7.11
CA GLU A 58 25.27 -18.75 -7.60
C GLU A 58 25.83 -19.31 -8.93
N SER A 59 25.45 -20.53 -9.32
CA SER A 59 25.89 -21.15 -10.57
C SER A 59 24.99 -20.85 -11.77
N ALA A 60 23.84 -20.20 -11.55
CA ALA A 60 22.85 -19.88 -12.58
C ALA A 60 23.27 -18.62 -13.36
N VAL A 61 24.46 -18.64 -13.94
CA VAL A 61 25.03 -17.53 -14.71
C VAL A 61 25.11 -17.91 -16.18
N THR A 62 24.45 -17.12 -17.04
CA THR A 62 24.62 -17.24 -18.50
C THR A 62 25.61 -16.19 -18.98
N MET A 63 26.78 -16.64 -19.44
CA MET A 63 27.83 -15.75 -19.98
C MET A 63 27.51 -15.39 -21.42
N LEU A 64 27.37 -14.09 -21.73
CA LEU A 64 27.16 -13.60 -23.09
C LEU A 64 28.49 -13.21 -23.75
N LYS A 65 29.43 -12.69 -22.95
CA LYS A 65 30.81 -12.42 -23.36
C LYS A 65 31.73 -12.59 -22.16
N ALA A 66 32.56 -13.64 -22.19
CA ALA A 66 33.59 -13.86 -21.19
C ALA A 66 34.84 -13.04 -21.56
N VAL A 67 35.35 -12.28 -20.60
CA VAL A 67 36.68 -11.66 -20.66
C VAL A 67 37.52 -12.37 -19.60
N GLU A 68 38.52 -13.12 -20.06
CA GLU A 68 39.48 -13.77 -19.18
C GLU A 68 40.72 -12.90 -19.04
N VAL A 69 41.17 -12.74 -17.80
CA VAL A 69 42.49 -12.19 -17.46
C VAL A 69 43.20 -13.29 -16.69
N ASP A 70 44.36 -13.72 -17.18
CA ASP A 70 45.18 -14.79 -16.57
C ASP A 70 44.47 -16.14 -16.36
N GLY A 71 43.58 -16.54 -17.28
CA GLY A 71 42.88 -17.82 -17.23
C GLY A 71 41.79 -17.90 -16.15
N VAL A 72 41.46 -16.76 -15.54
CA VAL A 72 40.31 -16.60 -14.64
C VAL A 72 39.31 -15.70 -15.33
N ILE A 73 38.03 -16.11 -15.32
CA ILE A 73 36.97 -15.28 -15.87
C ILE A 73 36.78 -14.06 -14.96
N ASP A 74 37.09 -12.88 -15.49
CA ASP A 74 36.86 -11.63 -14.78
C ASP A 74 35.38 -11.26 -14.91
N MET A 75 34.62 -11.51 -13.84
CA MET A 75 33.21 -11.14 -13.79
C MET A 75 32.98 -9.62 -13.83
N ALA A 76 33.97 -8.79 -13.50
CA ALA A 76 33.82 -7.33 -13.60
C ALA A 76 33.91 -6.82 -15.05
N GLN A 77 34.60 -7.55 -15.94
CA GLN A 77 34.77 -7.19 -17.36
C GLN A 77 33.92 -8.06 -18.30
N SER A 78 33.35 -9.16 -17.78
CA SER A 78 32.47 -10.05 -18.52
C SER A 78 31.02 -9.55 -18.55
N ILE A 79 30.33 -9.81 -19.65
CA ILE A 79 28.89 -9.55 -19.77
C ILE A 79 28.16 -10.86 -19.51
N TYR A 80 27.36 -10.90 -18.43
CA TYR A 80 26.61 -12.08 -18.04
C TYR A 80 25.24 -11.74 -17.46
N ILE A 81 24.34 -12.73 -17.52
CA ILE A 81 23.04 -12.68 -16.86
C ILE A 81 23.12 -13.56 -15.62
N ASP A 82 22.93 -12.94 -14.45
CA ASP A 82 22.85 -13.62 -13.17
C ASP A 82 21.38 -13.98 -12.85
N TRP A 83 20.96 -15.18 -13.26
CA TRP A 83 19.63 -15.68 -12.93
C TRP A 83 19.48 -15.95 -11.43
N GLY A 84 20.60 -16.15 -10.72
CA GLY A 84 20.58 -16.36 -9.30
C GLY A 84 20.23 -15.09 -8.52
N ALA A 85 20.74 -13.95 -8.95
CA ALA A 85 20.35 -12.65 -8.43
C ALA A 85 18.85 -12.36 -8.67
N VAL A 86 18.30 -12.76 -9.83
CA VAL A 86 16.88 -12.58 -10.14
C VAL A 86 16.00 -13.43 -9.23
N VAL A 87 16.29 -14.72 -9.08
CA VAL A 87 15.53 -15.61 -8.18
C VAL A 87 15.66 -15.15 -6.73
N SER A 88 16.86 -14.71 -6.32
CA SER A 88 17.10 -14.10 -5.02
C SER A 88 16.23 -12.88 -4.76
N ALA A 89 16.10 -11.99 -5.75
CA ALA A 89 15.27 -10.80 -5.65
C ALA A 89 13.78 -11.15 -5.54
N ILE A 90 13.30 -12.13 -6.32
CA ILE A 90 11.92 -12.62 -6.26
C ILE A 90 11.62 -13.22 -4.88
N LEU A 91 12.50 -14.07 -4.37
CA LEU A 91 12.36 -14.64 -3.02
C LEU A 91 12.34 -13.55 -1.94
N ASN A 92 13.23 -12.56 -2.05
CA ASN A 92 13.24 -11.44 -1.10
C ASN A 92 11.92 -10.67 -1.10
N PHE A 93 11.39 -10.37 -2.28
CA PHE A 93 10.08 -9.72 -2.43
C PHE A 93 8.95 -10.53 -1.78
N LEU A 94 8.89 -11.84 -2.03
CA LEU A 94 7.87 -12.72 -1.46
C LEU A 94 7.95 -12.80 0.07
N ILE A 95 9.15 -12.87 0.64
CA ILE A 95 9.36 -12.91 2.10
C ILE A 95 8.93 -11.58 2.73
N ILE A 96 9.33 -10.44 2.15
CA ILE A 96 8.92 -9.12 2.63
C ILE A 96 7.39 -8.99 2.60
N ALA A 97 6.77 -9.37 1.49
CA ALA A 97 5.32 -9.32 1.33
C ALA A 97 4.60 -10.22 2.37
N LEU A 98 5.12 -11.43 2.60
CA LEU A 98 4.56 -12.37 3.58
C LEU A 98 4.64 -11.80 5.00
N ILE A 99 5.79 -11.26 5.40
CA ILE A 99 6.00 -10.68 6.74
C ILE A 99 5.09 -9.46 6.93
N LEU A 100 5.03 -8.56 5.94
CA LEU A 100 4.18 -7.38 6.00
C LEU A 100 2.70 -7.77 6.12
N PHE A 101 2.25 -8.75 5.32
CA PHE A 101 0.90 -9.28 5.37
C PHE A 101 0.58 -9.89 6.75
N SER A 102 1.50 -10.69 7.31
CA SER A 102 1.32 -11.27 8.64
C SER A 102 1.17 -10.21 9.73
N ILE A 103 1.95 -9.13 9.67
CA ILE A 103 1.87 -8.01 10.63
C ILE A 103 0.56 -7.25 10.47
N VAL A 104 0.19 -6.87 9.25
CA VAL A 104 -1.08 -6.16 8.99
C VAL A 104 -2.27 -7.02 9.44
N LYS A 105 -2.25 -8.31 9.14
CA LYS A 105 -3.27 -9.27 9.60
C LYS A 105 -3.32 -9.35 11.12
N PHE A 106 -2.17 -9.37 11.80
CA PHE A 106 -2.11 -9.37 13.25
C PHE A 106 -2.69 -8.09 13.85
N ILE A 107 -2.29 -6.93 13.34
CA ILE A 107 -2.81 -5.63 13.79
C ILE A 107 -4.33 -5.55 13.57
N ASN A 108 -4.81 -5.96 12.39
CA ASN A 108 -6.24 -5.98 12.09
C ASN A 108 -7.00 -6.92 13.03
N LYS A 109 -6.43 -8.10 13.35
CA LYS A 109 -7.01 -9.03 14.31
C LYS A 109 -7.08 -8.44 15.72
N VAL A 110 -6.04 -7.74 16.17
CA VAL A 110 -6.01 -7.07 17.48
C VAL A 110 -7.03 -5.92 17.52
N HIS A 111 -7.10 -5.13 16.45
CA HIS A 111 -8.08 -4.05 16.31
C HIS A 111 -9.52 -4.58 16.36
N GLU A 112 -9.83 -5.63 15.59
CA GLU A 112 -11.16 -6.27 15.56
C GLU A 112 -11.57 -6.82 16.94
N VAL A 113 -10.63 -7.40 17.69
CA VAL A 113 -10.89 -7.88 19.06
C VAL A 113 -11.10 -6.72 20.04
N SER A 114 -10.50 -5.55 19.80
CA SER A 114 -10.57 -4.38 20.67
C SER A 114 -11.74 -3.45 20.39
N THR A 115 -12.29 -3.44 19.17
CA THR A 115 -13.50 -2.69 18.82
C THR A 115 -14.72 -3.59 19.07
N PRO A 116 -15.54 -3.32 20.10
CA PRO A 116 -16.78 -4.06 20.27
C PRO A 116 -17.62 -3.88 19.01
N LYS A 117 -18.28 -4.94 18.53
CA LYS A 117 -19.18 -4.89 17.36
C LYS A 117 -20.38 -4.01 17.68
N TYR A 118 -20.19 -2.70 17.61
CA TYR A 118 -21.23 -1.71 17.73
C TYR A 118 -21.93 -1.46 16.39
N TYR A 119 -21.59 -2.21 15.33
CA TYR A 119 -22.24 -2.14 14.02
C TYR A 119 -22.34 -0.71 13.46
N GLY A 120 -21.29 0.10 13.68
CA GLY A 120 -21.26 1.50 13.27
C GLY A 120 -22.17 2.44 14.06
N TYR A 121 -22.76 1.99 15.17
CA TYR A 121 -23.50 2.81 16.13
C TYR A 121 -22.60 3.34 17.25
N ALA A 122 -22.97 4.48 17.83
CA ALA A 122 -22.29 4.96 19.03
C ALA A 122 -22.53 3.98 20.18
N LYS A 123 -21.52 3.81 21.06
CA LYS A 123 -21.58 2.89 22.22
C LYS A 123 -22.88 3.02 23.02
N LYS A 124 -23.34 4.26 23.27
CA LYS A 124 -24.58 4.56 24.02
C LYS A 124 -25.83 4.04 23.31
N GLU A 125 -25.90 4.16 21.99
CA GLU A 125 -27.04 3.75 21.17
C GLU A 125 -27.12 2.23 21.04
N TYR A 126 -25.98 1.57 20.84
CA TYR A 126 -25.90 0.11 20.81
C TYR A 126 -26.47 -0.51 22.09
N TYR A 127 -26.03 -0.04 23.25
CA TYR A 127 -26.55 -0.55 24.52
C TYR A 127 -28.01 -0.16 24.77
N ALA A 128 -28.49 0.96 24.23
CA ALA A 128 -29.91 1.31 24.28
C ALA A 128 -30.76 0.30 23.47
N MET A 129 -30.29 -0.11 22.29
CA MET A 129 -30.95 -1.13 21.46
C MET A 129 -30.91 -2.53 22.09
N ARG A 130 -29.79 -2.89 22.75
CA ARG A 130 -29.70 -4.10 23.57
C ARG A 130 -30.72 -4.09 24.72
N ARG A 131 -30.82 -2.96 25.44
CA ARG A 131 -31.79 -2.77 26.54
C ARG A 131 -33.23 -2.76 26.06
N SER A 132 -33.49 -2.31 24.83
CA SER A 132 -34.81 -2.38 24.20
C SER A 132 -35.15 -3.77 23.64
N GLY A 133 -34.34 -4.79 23.91
CA GLY A 133 -34.61 -6.18 23.55
C GLY A 133 -34.18 -6.60 22.14
N LYS A 134 -33.53 -5.72 21.34
CA LYS A 134 -33.05 -6.10 20.00
C LYS A 134 -31.85 -7.04 20.10
N SER A 135 -31.92 -8.15 19.37
CA SER A 135 -30.87 -9.17 19.23
C SER A 135 -29.73 -8.76 18.29
N GLU A 136 -28.55 -9.37 18.40
CA GLU A 136 -27.32 -8.94 17.68
C GLU A 136 -27.53 -8.92 16.17
N ALA A 137 -28.20 -9.96 15.67
CA ALA A 137 -28.63 -10.07 14.29
C ALA A 137 -29.53 -8.91 13.84
N GLU A 138 -30.46 -8.44 14.69
CA GLU A 138 -31.33 -7.30 14.32
C GLU A 138 -30.59 -5.97 14.28
N ILE A 139 -29.58 -5.76 15.12
CA ILE A 139 -28.75 -4.55 15.04
C ILE A 139 -27.85 -4.62 13.80
N GLU A 140 -27.36 -5.80 13.45
CA GLU A 140 -26.57 -6.04 12.25
C GLU A 140 -27.36 -5.79 10.97
N THR A 141 -28.61 -6.27 10.88
CA THR A 141 -29.46 -6.00 9.71
C THR A 141 -29.82 -4.53 9.57
N LEU A 142 -30.04 -3.83 10.69
CA LEU A 142 -30.27 -2.38 10.69
C LEU A 142 -29.04 -1.59 10.26
N ALA A 143 -27.84 -2.01 10.70
CA ALA A 143 -26.59 -1.39 10.28
C ALA A 143 -26.31 -1.64 8.80
N ALA A 144 -26.48 -2.88 8.33
CA ALA A 144 -26.33 -3.23 6.92
C ALA A 144 -27.32 -2.47 6.02
N ALA A 145 -28.56 -2.26 6.49
CA ALA A 145 -29.54 -1.44 5.78
C ALA A 145 -29.13 0.04 5.72
N ARG A 146 -28.58 0.59 6.81
CA ARG A 146 -28.05 1.97 6.85
C ARG A 146 -26.86 2.15 5.92
N ASP A 147 -25.90 1.22 5.96
CA ASP A 147 -24.67 1.30 5.17
C ASP A 147 -24.99 1.12 3.68
N LYS A 148 -25.95 0.24 3.34
CA LYS A 148 -26.49 0.13 1.97
C LYS A 148 -27.19 1.41 1.53
N ALA A 149 -28.07 1.99 2.35
CA ALA A 149 -28.73 3.25 2.04
C ALA A 149 -27.74 4.41 1.85
N ALA A 150 -26.66 4.45 2.64
CA ALA A 150 -25.59 5.43 2.50
C ALA A 150 -24.79 5.22 1.20
N ALA A 151 -24.52 3.96 0.82
CA ALA A 151 -23.86 3.64 -0.45
C ALA A 151 -24.75 4.00 -1.66
N ASP A 152 -26.05 3.70 -1.59
CA ASP A 152 -27.02 4.05 -2.63
C ASP A 152 -27.15 5.58 -2.76
N ALA A 153 -27.17 6.31 -1.64
CA ALA A 153 -27.17 7.78 -1.64
C ALA A 153 -25.87 8.37 -2.18
N ALA A 154 -24.71 7.78 -1.85
CA ALA A 154 -23.42 8.21 -2.38
C ALA A 154 -23.29 7.91 -3.88
N ALA A 155 -23.81 6.77 -4.35
CA ALA A 155 -23.87 6.42 -5.76
C ALA A 155 -24.78 7.38 -6.53
N ALA A 156 -25.96 7.70 -6.00
CA ALA A 156 -26.87 8.69 -6.56
C ALA A 156 -26.21 10.09 -6.63
N ALA A 157 -25.56 10.53 -5.54
CA ALA A 157 -24.85 11.81 -5.51
C ALA A 157 -23.66 11.86 -6.49
N ALA A 158 -22.94 10.74 -6.68
CA ALA A 158 -21.87 10.64 -7.66
C ALA A 158 -22.40 10.63 -9.11
N GLU A 159 -23.55 10.03 -9.34
CA GLU A 159 -24.23 10.06 -10.64
C GLU A 159 -24.75 11.47 -10.97
N GLU A 160 -25.31 12.16 -9.97
CA GLU A 160 -25.78 13.55 -10.08
C GLU A 160 -24.60 14.53 -10.28
N ALA A 161 -23.49 14.34 -9.57
CA ALA A 161 -22.28 15.14 -9.77
C ALA A 161 -21.67 14.93 -11.17
N LYS A 162 -21.70 13.71 -11.71
CA LYS A 162 -21.27 13.42 -13.10
C LYS A 162 -22.18 14.11 -14.12
N LYS A 163 -23.50 14.08 -13.91
CA LYS A 163 -24.48 14.78 -14.76
C LYS A 163 -24.24 16.29 -14.74
N HIS A 164 -24.11 16.89 -13.56
CA HIS A 164 -23.81 18.31 -13.41
C HIS A 164 -22.47 18.70 -14.07
N THR A 165 -21.44 17.86 -13.95
CA THR A 165 -20.14 18.11 -14.61
C THR A 165 -20.26 18.00 -16.13
N ALA A 166 -21.00 17.02 -16.64
CA ALA A 166 -21.23 16.87 -18.08
C ALA A 166 -22.04 18.05 -18.65
N GLU A 167 -23.08 18.50 -17.94
CA GLU A 167 -23.89 19.67 -18.33
C GLU A 167 -23.05 20.94 -18.35
N TYR A 168 -22.22 21.17 -17.31
CA TYR A 168 -21.29 22.31 -17.26
C TYR A 168 -20.32 22.32 -18.45
N LEU A 169 -19.73 21.17 -18.78
CA LEU A 169 -18.80 21.04 -19.91
C LEU A 169 -19.50 21.28 -21.26
N LEU A 170 -20.74 20.82 -21.42
CA LEU A 170 -21.51 21.05 -22.65
C LEU A 170 -21.90 22.52 -22.83
N GLU A 171 -22.25 23.21 -21.74
CA GLU A 171 -22.55 24.64 -21.75
C GLU A 171 -21.30 25.47 -22.10
N GLU A 172 -20.15 25.15 -21.51
CA GLU A 172 -18.87 25.80 -21.82
C GLU A 172 -18.47 25.61 -23.29
N ILE A 173 -18.63 24.40 -23.84
CA ILE A 173 -18.38 24.12 -25.26
C ILE A 173 -19.32 24.94 -26.16
N LYS A 174 -20.62 25.01 -25.82
CA LYS A 174 -21.60 25.78 -26.60
C LYS A 174 -21.25 27.27 -26.61
N THR A 175 -20.94 27.85 -25.45
CA THR A 175 -20.52 29.25 -25.33
C THR A 175 -19.24 29.55 -26.13
N LEU A 176 -18.28 28.63 -26.12
CA LEU A 176 -17.06 28.78 -26.91
C LEU A 176 -17.33 28.74 -28.43
N LEU A 177 -18.22 27.86 -28.90
CA LEU A 177 -18.61 27.78 -30.30
C LEU A 177 -19.40 29.01 -30.79
N GLU A 178 -20.32 29.52 -29.98
CA GLU A 178 -21.06 30.77 -30.28
C GLU A 178 -20.08 31.94 -30.43
N LYS A 179 -19.13 32.10 -29.50
CA LYS A 179 -18.06 33.11 -29.59
C LYS A 179 -17.17 32.95 -30.83
N GLN A 180 -16.90 31.72 -31.28
CA GLN A 180 -16.15 31.49 -32.51
C GLN A 180 -16.97 31.81 -33.77
N SER A 181 -18.29 31.64 -33.71
CA SER A 181 -19.19 31.95 -34.83
C SER A 181 -19.43 33.46 -35.01
N GLU A 182 -19.43 34.23 -33.92
CA GLU A 182 -19.57 35.70 -33.97
C GLU A 182 -18.30 36.43 -34.45
N ASN A 183 -17.15 35.75 -34.42
CA ASN A 183 -15.84 36.32 -34.78
C ASN A 183 -15.41 35.99 -36.23
N LYS A 184 -16.34 35.53 -37.07
CA LYS A 184 -16.21 35.31 -38.51
C LYS A 184 -17.18 36.21 -39.26
#